data_AF-A0A6A0AFQ0-F1
#
_entry.id   AF-A0A6A0AFQ0-F1
#
_cell.length_a   1.000
_cell.length_b   1.000
_cell.length_c   1.000
_cell.angle_alpha   90.00
_cell.angle_beta   90.00
_cell.angle_gamma   90.00
#
_symmetry.space_group_name_H-M   'P 1'
#
loop_
_entity.id
_entity.type
_entity.pdbx_description
1 polymer ?
#
loop_
_entity_poly.entity_id
_entity_poly.type
_entity_poly.pdbx_seq_one_letter_code
_entity_poly.pdbx_strand_id
1 'polypeptide(L)' 'MDNREAACAQLQAQTGAVFIPPYNHPGIISGQGTLALELLEQVPDLDAVVVPVSGGGMISGVAVAVRGLQPRMK' A
#
# COMPACT_ATOMS: atom_id res chain seq x y z
N MET A 1 -18.59 -0.87 -9.25
CA MET A 1 -17.24 -0.25 -9.29
C MET A 1 -16.95 0.41 -10.63
N ASP A 2 -17.65 -0.01 -11.68
CA ASP A 2 -17.48 0.39 -13.08
C ASP A 2 -17.58 1.89 -13.35
N ASN A 3 -18.39 2.64 -12.59
CA ASN A 3 -18.59 4.06 -12.83
C ASN A 3 -17.31 4.89 -12.55
N ARG A 4 -16.54 4.54 -11.50
CA ARG A 4 -15.33 5.29 -11.14
C ARG A 4 -14.24 5.11 -12.20
N GLU A 5 -14.02 3.89 -12.64
CA GLU A 5 -12.96 3.55 -13.60
C GLU A 5 -13.28 4.11 -14.98
N ALA A 6 -14.54 4.02 -15.42
CA ALA A 6 -14.98 4.63 -16.66
C ALA A 6 -14.82 6.16 -16.64
N ALA A 7 -15.22 6.83 -15.56
CA ALA A 7 -15.06 8.29 -15.42
C ALA A 7 -13.57 8.69 -15.43
N CYS A 8 -12.71 7.97 -14.72
CA CYS A 8 -11.27 8.19 -14.75
C CYS A 8 -10.69 7.99 -16.16
N ALA A 9 -11.06 6.90 -16.84
CA ALA A 9 -10.58 6.63 -18.20
C ALA A 9 -10.99 7.73 -19.19
N GLN A 10 -12.23 8.24 -19.09
CA GLN A 10 -12.72 9.34 -19.90
C GLN A 10 -11.92 10.64 -19.64
N LEU A 11 -11.68 10.98 -18.37
CA LEU A 11 -10.89 12.15 -18.01
C LEU A 11 -9.44 12.04 -18.50
N GLN A 12 -8.82 10.85 -18.38
CA GLN A 12 -7.49 10.62 -18.92
C GLN A 12 -7.45 10.83 -20.43
N ALA A 13 -8.43 10.29 -21.16
CA ALA A 13 -8.51 10.46 -22.61
C ALA A 13 -8.70 11.92 -23.04
N GLN A 14 -9.46 12.71 -22.27
CA GLN A 14 -9.73 14.12 -22.57
C GLN A 14 -8.57 15.05 -22.21
N THR A 15 -7.82 14.75 -21.14
CA THR A 15 -6.84 15.69 -20.56
C THR A 15 -5.38 15.27 -20.75
N GLY A 16 -5.13 13.99 -21.06
CA GLY A 16 -3.78 13.41 -21.02
C GLY A 16 -3.25 13.16 -19.60
N ALA A 17 -4.09 13.28 -18.57
CA ALA A 17 -3.67 13.04 -17.18
C ALA A 17 -3.26 11.58 -16.93
N VAL A 18 -2.34 11.40 -15.97
CA VAL A 18 -1.93 10.08 -15.49
C VAL A 18 -2.85 9.65 -14.35
N PHE A 19 -3.47 8.48 -14.47
CA PHE A 19 -4.24 7.90 -13.38
C PHE A 19 -3.33 7.28 -12.34
N ILE A 20 -3.45 7.76 -11.10
CA ILE A 20 -2.79 7.19 -9.94
C ILE A 20 -3.82 6.35 -9.18
N PRO A 21 -3.71 5.00 -9.19
CA PRO A 21 -4.67 4.15 -8.50
C PRO A 21 -4.52 4.29 -6.98
N PRO A 22 -5.60 4.10 -6.22
CA PRO A 22 -5.57 4.30 -4.77
C PRO A 22 -4.83 3.20 -3.98
N TYR A 23 -4.51 2.05 -4.58
CA TYR A 23 -3.83 0.94 -3.88
C TYR A 23 -3.06 -0.02 -4.79
N ASN A 24 -3.60 -0.39 -5.96
CA ASN A 24 -3.04 -1.44 -6.81
C ASN A 24 -1.93 -0.91 -7.74
N HIS A 25 -0.83 -0.41 -7.16
CA HIS A 25 0.35 0.04 -7.89
C HIS A 25 1.61 -0.17 -7.06
N PRO A 26 2.71 -0.69 -7.63
CA PRO A 26 3.94 -0.97 -6.89
C PRO A 26 4.48 0.23 -6.09
N GLY A 27 4.41 1.44 -6.66
CA GLY A 27 4.81 2.67 -5.97
C GLY A 27 3.91 3.05 -4.79
N ILE A 28 2.61 2.75 -4.86
CA ILE A 28 1.69 3.00 -3.75
C ILE A 28 1.94 1.97 -2.65
N ILE A 29 2.06 0.69 -3.01
CA ILE A 29 2.32 -0.42 -2.08
C ILE A 29 3.64 -0.21 -1.33
N SER A 30 4.73 0.09 -2.05
CA SER A 30 6.04 0.37 -1.42
C SER A 30 5.99 1.60 -0.53
N GLY A 31 5.30 2.65 -0.94
CA GLY A 31 5.06 3.83 -0.10
C GLY A 31 4.32 3.50 1.20
N GLN A 32 3.29 2.65 1.17
CA GLN A 32 2.62 2.23 2.40
C GLN A 32 3.51 1.36 3.31
N GLY A 33 4.46 0.63 2.73
CA GLY A 33 5.39 -0.22 3.46
C GLY A 33 6.35 0.54 4.37
N THR A 34 6.53 1.86 4.18
CA THR A 34 7.41 2.67 5.06
C THR A 34 6.90 2.72 6.49
N LEU A 35 5.59 2.57 6.72
CA LEU A 35 5.00 2.45 8.05
C LEU A 35 5.64 1.32 8.86
N ALA A 36 5.97 0.20 8.22
CA ALA A 36 6.64 -0.91 8.90
C ALA A 36 8.08 -0.56 9.32
N LEU A 37 8.77 0.27 8.55
CA LEU A 37 10.11 0.74 8.89
C LEU A 37 10.05 1.60 10.16
N GLU A 38 9.10 2.54 10.20
CA GLU A 38 8.89 3.42 11.35
C GLU A 38 8.48 2.64 12.60
N LEU A 39 7.57 1.66 12.46
CA LEU A 39 7.15 0.80 13.58
C LEU A 39 8.31 -0.01 14.17
N LEU A 40 9.15 -0.61 13.32
CA LEU A 40 10.30 -1.40 13.76
C LEU A 40 11.43 -0.53 14.35
N GLU A 41 11.57 0.71 13.90
CA GLU A 41 12.49 1.67 14.50
C GLU A 41 12.01 2.10 15.90
N GLN A 42 10.72 2.36 16.05
CA GLN A 42 10.12 2.79 17.31
C GLN A 42 9.97 1.67 18.34
N VAL A 43 9.73 0.44 17.87
CA VAL A 43 9.56 -0.75 18.71
C VAL A 43 10.37 -1.91 18.09
N PRO A 44 11.66 -2.06 18.45
CA PRO A 44 12.53 -3.07 17.84
C PRO A 44 12.09 -4.52 18.05
N ASP A 45 11.43 -4.82 19.17
CA ASP A 45 10.99 -6.16 19.57
C ASP A 45 9.48 -6.38 19.34
N LEU A 46 8.93 -5.78 18.28
CA LEU A 46 7.51 -5.89 17.95
C LEU A 46 7.15 -7.34 17.56
N ASP A 47 6.12 -7.92 18.19
CA ASP A 47 5.70 -9.31 17.93
C ASP A 47 4.69 -9.44 16.78
N ALA A 48 3.83 -8.43 16.61
CA ALA A 48 2.74 -8.46 15.64
C ALA A 48 2.30 -7.06 15.19
N VAL A 49 1.80 -6.98 13.95
CA VAL A 49 1.18 -5.75 13.40
C VAL A 49 -0.22 -6.04 12.88
N VAL A 50 -1.23 -5.33 13.40
CA VAL A 50 -2.61 -5.40 12.89
C VAL A 50 -2.84 -4.27 11.90
N VAL A 51 -3.11 -4.63 10.63
CA VAL A 51 -3.31 -3.65 9.55
C VAL A 51 -4.76 -3.71 9.05
N PRO A 52 -5.47 -2.57 8.97
CA PRO A 52 -6.79 -2.54 8.36
C PRO A 52 -6.73 -2.85 6.87
N VAL A 53 -7.72 -3.59 6.36
CA VAL A 53 -7.76 -4.03 4.97
C VAL A 53 -8.97 -3.45 4.25
N SER A 54 -8.71 -2.70 3.18
CA SER A 54 -9.69 -2.32 2.15
C SER A 54 -9.20 -2.85 0.80
N GLY A 55 -8.67 -2.00 -0.09
CA GLY A 55 -8.07 -2.42 -1.36
C GLY A 55 -6.72 -3.15 -1.26
N GLY A 56 -6.23 -3.44 -0.05
CA GLY A 56 -5.06 -4.29 0.17
C GLY A 56 -3.68 -3.62 0.01
N GLY A 57 -3.60 -2.36 -0.44
CA GLY A 57 -2.31 -1.68 -0.66
C GLY A 57 -1.45 -1.56 0.59
N MET A 58 -2.06 -1.19 1.72
CA MET A 58 -1.37 -1.01 3.00
C MET A 58 -0.85 -2.34 3.57
N ILE A 59 -1.72 -3.34 3.73
CA ILE A 59 -1.32 -4.66 4.23
C ILE A 59 -0.25 -5.30 3.35
N SER A 60 -0.32 -5.14 2.03
CA SER A 60 0.71 -5.65 1.11
C SER A 60 2.06 -4.98 1.36
N GLY A 61 2.09 -3.65 1.48
CA GLY A 61 3.32 -2.90 1.73
C GLY A 61 3.94 -3.25 3.07
N VAL A 62 3.13 -3.22 4.13
CA VAL A 62 3.56 -3.56 5.50
C VAL A 62 4.06 -5.00 5.55
N ALA A 63 3.33 -5.97 5.01
CA ALA A 63 3.73 -7.37 5.04
C ALA A 63 5.05 -7.62 4.29
N VAL A 64 5.27 -7.00 3.13
CA VAL A 64 6.53 -7.12 2.39
C VAL A 64 7.70 -6.57 3.20
N ALA A 65 7.55 -5.37 3.77
CA ALA A 65 8.60 -4.74 4.57
C ALA A 65 8.90 -5.53 5.84
N VAL A 66 7.87 -5.92 6.59
CA VAL A 66 7.96 -6.74 7.81
C VAL A 66 8.66 -8.06 7.52
N ARG A 67 8.23 -8.81 6.49
CA ARG A 67 8.82 -10.12 6.20
C ARG A 67 10.24 -10.04 5.67
N GLY A 68 10.61 -8.92 5.04
CA GLY A 68 11.99 -8.64 4.63
C GLY A 68 12.94 -8.33 5.80
N LEU A 69 12.43 -7.67 6.85
CA LEU A 69 13.24 -7.18 7.98
C LEU A 69 13.20 -8.08 9.22
N GLN A 70 12.02 -8.63 9.54
CA GLN A 70 11.77 -9.49 10.70
C GLN A 70 10.93 -10.71 10.27
N PRO A 71 11.53 -11.73 9.65
CA PRO A 71 10.81 -12.86 9.04
C PRO A 71 9.94 -13.70 10.00
N ARG A 72 10.17 -13.58 11.31
CA ARG A 72 9.47 -14.31 12.38
C ARG A 72 8.30 -13.54 12.99
N MET A 73 8.19 -12.24 12.70
CA MET A 73 7.11 -11.37 13.18
C MET A 73 5.78 -11.77 12.52
N LYS A 74 4.69 -11.65 13.26
CA LYS A 74 3.33 -12.02 12.80
C LYS A 74 2.58 -10.87 12.14
#